data_AF-A0A8H5HGI7-F1
#
_entry.id   AF-A0A8H5HGI7-F1
#
_cell.length_a   1.000
_cell.length_b   1.000
_cell.length_c   1.000
_cell.angle_alpha   90.00
_cell.angle_beta   90.00
_cell.angle_gamma   90.00
#
_symmetry.space_group_name_H-M   'P 1'
#
loop_
_entity.id
_entity.type
_entity.pdbx_description
1 polymer ?
#
loop_
_entity_poly.entity_id
_entity_poly.type
_entity_poly.pdbx_seq_one_letter_code
_entity_poly.pdbx_strand_id
1 'polypeptide(L)'
;MKSEAVVDPALLTPEDSPQAQKEKKAALHTFTDLRRAFAWELARWPLGKNVMWDRGRIHLPRSYLSRDGEDVRTVHPGTDLNQLVHHYYLEDVDPKLSGWVNYVHGDEVVAKRHEFLGPNPRVAGYFVDVDGDIHIKWWDSFLSDQWMGSQKWKVEGVWTGEKWIEKDA
;
A
#
# COMPACT_ATOMS: atom_id res chain seq x y z
N MET A 1 -2.92 34.49 -28.56
CA MET A 1 -2.21 34.73 -27.29
C MET A 1 -3.09 34.21 -26.18
N LYS A 2 -2.68 33.12 -25.49
CA LYS A 2 -3.41 32.65 -24.30
C LYS A 2 -2.95 33.51 -23.14
N SER A 3 -3.86 34.30 -22.57
CA SER A 3 -3.63 35.06 -21.35
C SER A 3 -3.50 34.08 -20.19
N GLU A 4 -2.30 33.96 -19.62
CA GLU A 4 -2.11 33.30 -18.33
C GLU A 4 -2.89 34.09 -17.27
N ALA A 5 -3.70 33.39 -16.49
CA ALA A 5 -4.38 33.98 -15.35
C ALA A 5 -3.31 34.39 -14.33
N VAL A 6 -3.10 35.70 -14.18
CA VAL A 6 -2.27 36.27 -13.12
C VAL A 6 -3.02 36.05 -11.82
N VAL A 7 -2.67 34.98 -11.10
CA VAL A 7 -3.18 34.73 -9.75
C VAL A 7 -2.56 35.75 -8.82
N ASP A 8 -3.39 36.54 -8.15
CA ASP A 8 -2.97 37.57 -7.20
C ASP A 8 -2.19 36.93 -6.04
N PRO A 9 -0.89 37.23 -5.85
CA PRO A 9 -0.05 36.61 -4.82
C PRO A 9 -0.55 36.83 -3.39
N ALA A 10 -1.40 37.84 -3.18
CA ALA A 10 -1.95 38.18 -1.87
C ALA A 10 -3.11 37.28 -1.42
N LEU A 11 -3.66 36.44 -2.32
CA LEU A 11 -4.77 35.51 -2.03
C LEU A 11 -4.30 34.06 -1.83
N LEU A 12 -3.01 33.78 -1.99
CA LEU A 12 -2.46 32.45 -1.78
C LEU A 12 -2.28 32.21 -0.28
N THR A 13 -2.84 31.11 0.23
CA THR A 13 -2.36 30.58 1.51
C THR A 13 -0.86 30.27 1.36
N PRO A 14 -0.04 30.36 2.42
CA PRO A 14 1.40 30.07 2.33
C PRO A 14 1.72 28.71 1.66
N GLU A 15 0.78 27.77 1.75
CA GLU A 15 0.81 26.42 1.15
C GLU A 15 0.68 26.40 -0.38
N ASP A 16 0.07 27.40 -1.00
CA ASP A 16 -0.19 27.44 -2.44
C ASP A 16 0.89 28.19 -3.24
N SER A 17 1.91 28.74 -2.55
CA SER A 17 3.04 29.36 -3.24
C SER A 17 3.78 28.35 -4.12
N PRO A 18 4.35 28.76 -5.28
CA PRO A 18 5.13 27.85 -6.13
C PRO A 18 6.27 27.14 -5.40
N GLN A 19 6.85 27.81 -4.41
CA GLN A 19 7.90 27.24 -3.55
C GLN A 19 7.33 26.16 -2.61
N ALA A 20 6.20 26.42 -1.95
CA ALA A 20 5.52 25.43 -1.10
C ALA A 20 5.06 24.20 -1.91
N GLN A 21 4.59 24.38 -3.14
CA GLN A 21 4.24 23.27 -4.03
C GLN A 21 5.47 22.43 -4.42
N LYS A 22 6.61 23.06 -4.65
CA LYS A 22 7.89 22.37 -4.94
C LYS A 22 8.36 21.57 -3.73
N GLU A 23 8.30 22.15 -2.53
CA GLU A 23 8.65 21.49 -1.27
C GLU A 23 7.71 20.33 -0.96
N LYS A 24 6.40 20.51 -1.17
CA LYS A 24 5.40 19.44 -1.07
C LYS A 24 5.76 18.26 -1.97
N LYS A 25 6.02 18.53 -3.25
CA LYS A 25 6.37 17.48 -4.22
C LYS A 25 7.66 16.75 -3.83
N ALA A 26 8.67 17.47 -3.35
CA ALA A 26 9.92 16.87 -2.88
C ALA A 26 9.67 15.99 -1.65
N ALA A 27 8.90 16.47 -0.66
CA ALA A 27 8.56 15.70 0.53
C ALA A 27 7.77 14.43 0.18
N LEU A 28 6.76 14.52 -0.69
CA LEU A 28 5.98 13.37 -1.15
C LEU A 28 6.84 12.33 -1.88
N HIS A 29 7.83 12.78 -2.67
CA HIS A 29 8.80 11.89 -3.30
C HIS A 29 9.63 11.17 -2.25
N THR A 30 10.17 11.89 -1.27
CA THR A 30 10.93 11.29 -0.15
C THR A 30 10.11 10.28 0.62
N PHE A 31 8.84 10.60 0.96
CA PHE A 31 7.97 9.65 1.66
C PHE A 31 7.70 8.40 0.83
N THR A 32 7.45 8.57 -0.47
CA THR A 32 7.26 7.44 -1.39
C THR A 32 8.50 6.56 -1.46
N ASP A 33 9.69 7.14 -1.55
CA ASP A 33 10.95 6.39 -1.60
C ASP A 33 11.21 5.65 -0.28
N LEU A 34 10.93 6.29 0.86
CA LEU A 34 11.03 5.65 2.17
C LEU A 34 10.08 4.45 2.26
N ARG A 35 8.80 4.61 1.87
CA ARG A 35 7.82 3.51 1.85
C ARG A 35 8.32 2.34 0.98
N ARG A 36 8.86 2.63 -0.20
CA ARG A 36 9.46 1.60 -1.08
C ARG A 36 10.69 0.93 -0.47
N ALA A 37 11.55 1.70 0.20
CA ALA A 37 12.77 1.19 0.83
C ALA A 37 12.46 0.26 2.02
N PHE A 38 11.40 0.56 2.79
CA PHE A 38 10.97 -0.27 3.92
C PHE A 38 9.99 -1.38 3.51
N ALA A 39 9.50 -1.39 2.27
CA ALA A 39 8.59 -2.43 1.80
C ALA A 39 9.29 -3.78 1.69
N TRP A 40 8.80 -4.76 2.44
CA TRP A 40 9.39 -6.10 2.49
C TRP A 40 8.73 -7.03 1.45
N GLU A 41 9.52 -7.91 0.87
CA GLU A 41 9.11 -8.84 -0.18
C GLU A 41 8.28 -9.98 0.40
N LEU A 42 7.08 -10.19 -0.14
CA LEU A 42 6.13 -11.13 0.44
C LEU A 42 6.62 -12.58 0.41
N ALA A 43 7.43 -12.93 -0.59
CA ALA A 43 8.06 -14.26 -0.71
C ALA A 43 9.15 -14.53 0.35
N ARG A 44 9.55 -13.52 1.14
CA ARG A 44 10.59 -13.63 2.17
C ARG A 44 9.98 -13.43 3.55
N TRP A 45 10.56 -14.12 4.54
CA TRP A 45 10.16 -13.96 5.92
C TRP A 45 10.32 -12.50 6.39
N PRO A 46 9.29 -11.89 7.00
CA PRO A 46 9.37 -10.51 7.47
C PRO A 46 10.31 -10.38 8.67
N LEU A 47 11.22 -9.41 8.62
CA LEU A 47 12.18 -9.14 9.71
C LEU A 47 11.61 -8.19 10.77
N GLY A 48 10.73 -7.27 10.37
CA GLY A 48 10.03 -6.36 11.27
C GLY A 48 8.78 -7.00 11.86
N LYS A 49 8.38 -6.55 13.06
CA LYS A 49 7.08 -6.89 13.66
C LYS A 49 6.13 -5.72 13.53
N ASN A 50 4.86 -6.01 13.25
CA ASN A 50 3.79 -5.02 13.36
C ASN A 50 2.69 -5.61 14.24
N VAL A 51 2.80 -5.35 15.53
CA VAL A 51 1.89 -5.93 16.53
C VAL A 51 0.65 -5.07 16.63
N MET A 52 -0.50 -5.68 16.38
CA MET A 52 -1.78 -5.01 16.55
C MET A 52 -2.17 -5.00 18.03
N TRP A 53 -2.59 -3.85 18.56
CA TRP A 53 -2.94 -3.68 19.97
C TRP A 53 -4.44 -3.81 20.26
N ASP A 54 -5.27 -3.50 19.27
CA ASP A 54 -6.72 -3.56 19.37
C ASP A 54 -7.27 -4.68 18.48
N ARG A 55 -8.52 -5.07 18.74
CA ARG A 55 -9.21 -6.01 17.86
C ARG A 55 -9.59 -5.30 16.56
N GLY A 56 -9.34 -5.94 15.43
CA GLY A 56 -9.71 -5.43 14.11
C GLY A 56 -10.04 -6.55 13.13
N ARG A 57 -10.26 -6.20 11.87
CA ARG A 57 -10.39 -7.17 10.78
C ARG A 57 -9.40 -6.83 9.68
N ILE A 58 -8.59 -7.79 9.24
CA ILE A 58 -7.66 -7.59 8.14
C ILE A 58 -8.27 -8.04 6.82
N HIS A 59 -8.17 -7.16 5.83
CA HIS A 59 -8.54 -7.39 4.44
C HIS A 59 -7.34 -7.98 3.69
N LEU A 60 -7.54 -9.15 3.11
CA LEU A 60 -6.52 -9.95 2.43
C LEU A 60 -6.94 -10.13 0.95
N PRO A 61 -6.55 -9.21 0.06
CA PRO A 61 -6.78 -9.32 -1.37
C PRO A 61 -6.39 -10.68 -1.94
N ARG A 62 -7.22 -11.24 -2.81
CA ARG A 62 -6.94 -12.50 -3.51
C ARG A 62 -6.11 -12.29 -4.77
N SER A 63 -6.19 -11.10 -5.36
CA SER A 63 -5.46 -10.72 -6.56
C SER A 63 -5.09 -9.25 -6.58
N TYR A 64 -4.27 -8.87 -7.56
CA TYR A 64 -3.89 -7.50 -7.81
C TYR A 64 -5.11 -6.57 -7.94
N LEU A 65 -5.12 -5.47 -7.17
CA LEU A 65 -6.26 -4.55 -7.05
C LEU A 65 -7.56 -5.25 -6.61
N SER A 66 -7.45 -6.36 -5.88
CA SER A 66 -8.58 -7.09 -5.29
C SER A 66 -9.69 -7.42 -6.30
N ARG A 67 -9.32 -7.66 -7.57
CA ARG A 67 -10.27 -7.89 -8.67
C ARG A 67 -11.11 -9.15 -8.44
N ASP A 68 -10.51 -10.14 -7.78
CA ASP A 68 -11.14 -11.41 -7.46
C ASP A 68 -11.65 -11.47 -6.01
N GLY A 69 -11.75 -10.30 -5.38
CA GLY A 69 -12.21 -10.11 -4.01
C GLY A 69 -11.12 -10.18 -2.95
N GLU A 70 -11.56 -10.21 -1.70
CA GLU A 70 -10.72 -10.18 -0.51
C GLU A 70 -11.24 -11.23 0.48
N ASP A 71 -10.32 -11.86 1.21
CA ASP A 71 -10.67 -12.60 2.43
C ASP A 71 -10.57 -11.67 3.63
N VAL A 72 -11.53 -11.75 4.54
CA VAL A 72 -11.53 -10.93 5.76
C VAL A 72 -11.29 -11.83 6.96
N ARG A 73 -10.25 -11.55 7.75
CA ARG A 73 -9.91 -12.30 8.96
C ARG A 73 -9.97 -11.40 10.19
N THR A 74 -10.52 -11.91 11.29
CA THR A 74 -10.46 -11.20 12.58
C THR A 74 -9.03 -11.25 13.12
N VAL A 75 -8.51 -10.11 13.55
CA VAL A 75 -7.21 -9.97 14.20
C VAL A 75 -7.43 -9.64 15.67
N HIS A 76 -6.74 -10.35 16.55
CA HIS A 76 -6.80 -10.13 17.98
C HIS A 76 -5.59 -9.30 18.47
N PRO A 77 -5.74 -8.56 19.58
CA PRO A 77 -4.63 -7.91 20.26
C PRO A 77 -3.43 -8.84 20.45
N GLY A 78 -2.23 -8.33 20.19
CA GLY A 78 -0.96 -9.07 20.26
C GLY A 78 -0.58 -9.81 18.97
N THR A 79 -1.43 -9.82 17.94
CA THR A 79 -1.11 -10.47 16.66
C THR A 79 -0.07 -9.67 15.87
N ASP A 80 0.97 -10.34 15.38
CA ASP A 80 1.93 -9.75 14.42
C ASP A 80 1.36 -9.83 13.00
N LEU A 81 0.95 -8.68 12.46
CA LEU A 81 0.36 -8.56 11.13
C LEU A 81 1.30 -9.02 10.04
N ASN A 82 2.61 -8.77 10.17
CA ASN A 82 3.59 -9.16 9.15
C ASN A 82 3.64 -10.68 9.00
N GLN A 83 3.70 -11.40 10.13
CA GLN A 83 3.72 -12.87 10.12
C GLN A 83 2.39 -13.45 9.65
N LEU A 84 1.26 -12.88 10.08
CA LEU A 84 -0.06 -13.30 9.63
C LEU A 84 -0.21 -13.19 8.12
N VAL A 85 0.18 -12.03 7.55
CA VAL A 85 0.12 -11.77 6.11
C VAL A 85 1.07 -12.69 5.36
N HIS A 86 2.32 -12.83 5.82
CA HIS A 86 3.28 -13.74 5.19
C HIS A 86 2.75 -15.17 5.15
N HIS A 87 2.27 -15.72 6.27
CA HIS A 87 1.73 -17.08 6.29
C HIS A 87 0.55 -17.24 5.34
N TYR A 88 -0.42 -16.33 5.38
CA TYR A 88 -1.59 -16.40 4.50
C TYR A 88 -1.17 -16.45 3.02
N TYR A 89 -0.25 -15.58 2.60
CA TYR A 89 0.11 -15.47 1.19
C TYR A 89 1.14 -16.51 0.68
N LEU A 90 1.72 -17.28 1.60
CA LEU A 90 2.58 -18.42 1.29
C LEU A 90 1.81 -19.74 1.20
N GLU A 91 0.53 -19.74 1.60
CA GLU A 91 -0.39 -20.86 1.37
C GLU A 91 -0.47 -21.19 -0.12
N ASP A 92 -0.52 -22.49 -0.39
CA ASP A 92 -0.72 -23.01 -1.73
C ASP A 92 -2.18 -22.86 -2.15
N VAL A 93 -2.38 -22.57 -3.43
CA VAL A 93 -3.67 -22.45 -4.09
C VAL A 93 -3.67 -23.44 -5.24
N ASP A 94 -4.77 -24.18 -5.39
CA ASP A 94 -5.00 -24.95 -6.61
C ASP A 94 -5.34 -23.99 -7.74
N PRO A 95 -4.44 -23.77 -8.72
CA PRO A 95 -4.68 -22.81 -9.80
C PRO A 95 -5.87 -23.20 -10.67
N LYS A 96 -6.23 -24.49 -10.71
CA LYS A 96 -7.36 -24.99 -11.51
C LYS A 96 -8.72 -24.58 -10.95
N LEU A 97 -8.77 -24.22 -9.67
CA LEU A 97 -9.99 -23.83 -8.98
C LEU A 97 -10.19 -22.31 -8.94
N SER A 98 -9.13 -21.52 -9.09
CA SER A 98 -9.20 -20.08 -8.84
C SER A 98 -9.64 -19.28 -10.08
N GLY A 99 -9.18 -19.65 -11.28
CA GLY A 99 -9.40 -18.85 -12.50
C GLY A 99 -8.71 -17.47 -12.46
N TRP A 100 -7.84 -17.23 -11.48
CA TRP A 100 -7.15 -15.95 -11.27
C TRP A 100 -5.88 -15.84 -12.13
N VAL A 101 -5.45 -14.60 -12.40
CA VAL A 101 -4.22 -14.35 -13.16
C VAL A 101 -3.00 -14.57 -12.27
N ASN A 102 -2.21 -15.60 -12.56
CA ASN A 102 -0.91 -15.82 -11.94
C ASN A 102 0.17 -14.97 -12.65
N TYR A 103 0.95 -14.18 -11.90
CA TYR A 103 1.99 -13.30 -12.43
C TYR A 103 3.42 -13.85 -12.36
N VAL A 104 3.63 -15.01 -11.71
CA VAL A 104 4.97 -15.54 -11.39
C VAL A 104 5.22 -16.94 -11.99
N HIS A 105 4.18 -17.76 -12.18
CA HIS A 105 4.35 -19.15 -12.62
C HIS A 105 3.39 -19.57 -13.74
N GLY A 106 3.96 -20.10 -14.83
CA GLY A 106 3.22 -20.76 -15.93
C GLY A 106 3.17 -22.28 -15.83
N ASP A 107 3.94 -22.90 -14.94
CA ASP A 107 4.16 -24.36 -14.94
C ASP A 107 3.16 -25.14 -14.04
N GLU A 108 2.15 -24.49 -13.46
CA GLU A 108 0.96 -25.09 -12.79
C GLU A 108 1.20 -26.15 -11.68
N VAL A 109 2.43 -26.41 -11.24
CA VAL A 109 2.66 -27.55 -10.31
C VAL A 109 2.15 -27.27 -8.90
N VAL A 110 2.35 -26.06 -8.35
CA VAL A 110 1.70 -25.53 -7.13
C VAL A 110 1.85 -23.99 -7.15
N ALA A 111 0.76 -23.23 -7.17
CA ALA A 111 0.82 -21.76 -7.14
C ALA A 111 0.60 -21.24 -5.72
N LYS A 112 1.32 -20.19 -5.31
CA LYS A 112 1.10 -19.53 -4.02
C LYS A 112 0.19 -18.33 -4.14
N ARG A 113 -0.57 -18.01 -3.08
CA ARG A 113 -1.51 -16.85 -3.09
C ARG A 113 -0.84 -15.54 -3.50
N HIS A 114 0.41 -15.29 -3.07
CA HIS A 114 1.10 -14.04 -3.44
C HIS A 114 1.33 -13.87 -4.94
N GLU A 115 1.41 -14.96 -5.71
CA GLU A 115 1.68 -14.90 -7.15
C GLU A 115 0.54 -14.24 -7.94
N PHE A 116 -0.65 -14.13 -7.34
CA PHE A 116 -1.81 -13.46 -7.92
C PHE A 116 -1.88 -11.95 -7.59
N LEU A 117 -1.03 -11.47 -6.67
CA LEU A 117 -0.99 -10.06 -6.26
C LEU A 117 -0.18 -9.17 -7.18
N GLY A 118 0.65 -9.78 -8.03
CA GLY A 118 1.57 -9.11 -8.92
C GLY A 118 2.87 -9.91 -9.09
N PRO A 119 3.73 -9.49 -10.03
CA PRO A 119 5.00 -10.15 -10.31
C PRO A 119 6.04 -10.00 -9.19
N ASN A 120 5.98 -8.94 -8.37
CA ASN A 120 6.88 -8.78 -7.21
C ASN A 120 6.20 -7.99 -6.08
N PRO A 121 5.21 -8.58 -5.39
CA PRO A 121 4.43 -7.90 -4.36
C PRO A 121 5.24 -7.71 -3.08
N ARG A 122 5.18 -6.49 -2.55
CA ARG A 122 5.81 -6.07 -1.30
C ARG A 122 4.81 -5.40 -0.38
N VAL A 123 4.92 -5.66 0.91
CA VAL A 123 4.10 -5.01 1.94
C VAL A 123 4.81 -3.73 2.36
N ALA A 124 4.22 -2.58 2.04
CA ALA A 124 4.72 -1.24 2.40
C ALA A 124 4.18 -0.73 3.75
N GLY A 125 3.15 -1.39 4.30
CA GLY A 125 2.58 -1.07 5.59
C GLY A 125 1.11 -1.48 5.70
N TYR A 126 0.45 -0.95 6.71
CA TYR A 126 -0.96 -1.18 6.99
C TYR A 126 -1.66 0.16 7.18
N PHE A 127 -2.91 0.23 6.76
CA PHE A 127 -3.85 1.29 7.09
C PHE A 127 -4.91 0.71 8.02
N VAL A 128 -5.28 1.44 9.07
CA VAL A 128 -6.42 1.12 9.92
C VAL A 128 -7.46 2.21 9.71
N ASP A 129 -8.63 1.84 9.21
CA ASP A 129 -9.70 2.79 8.97
C ASP A 129 -10.46 3.16 10.26
N VAL A 130 -11.48 4.00 10.10
CA VAL A 130 -12.33 4.47 11.21
C VAL A 130 -13.17 3.37 11.86
N ASP A 131 -13.42 2.28 11.13
CA ASP A 131 -14.19 1.13 11.60
C ASP A 131 -13.30 0.07 12.26
N GLY A 132 -11.97 0.27 12.24
CA GLY A 132 -10.97 -0.66 12.76
C GLY A 132 -10.60 -1.77 11.77
N ASP A 133 -10.95 -1.61 10.50
CA ASP A 133 -10.55 -2.51 9.43
C ASP A 133 -9.14 -2.17 8.96
N ILE A 134 -8.36 -3.24 8.77
CA ILE A 134 -6.94 -3.19 8.46
C ILE A 134 -6.77 -3.52 6.99
N HIS A 135 -6.25 -2.58 6.22
CA HIS A 135 -5.91 -2.74 4.82
C HIS A 135 -4.40 -2.79 4.61
N ILE A 136 -3.95 -3.67 3.72
CA ILE A 136 -2.53 -3.79 3.39
C ILE A 136 -2.17 -2.76 2.32
N LYS A 137 -1.14 -1.94 2.58
CA LYS A 137 -0.53 -1.07 1.59
C LYS A 137 0.49 -1.88 0.80
N TRP A 138 0.20 -2.11 -0.48
CA TRP A 138 1.06 -2.87 -1.38
C TRP A 138 1.95 -1.94 -2.21
N TRP A 139 3.14 -2.44 -2.51
CA TRP A 139 4.08 -1.95 -3.51
C TRP A 139 4.51 -3.12 -4.39
N ASP A 140 4.34 -3.02 -5.71
CA ASP A 140 4.93 -3.98 -6.63
C ASP A 140 6.16 -3.35 -7.30
N SER A 141 7.35 -3.89 -7.02
CA SER A 141 8.60 -3.30 -7.52
C SER A 141 8.83 -3.53 -9.01
N PHE A 142 8.15 -4.50 -9.62
CA PHE A 142 8.27 -4.75 -11.06
C PHE A 142 7.30 -3.87 -11.85
N LEU A 143 6.04 -3.77 -11.42
CA LEU A 143 5.05 -2.86 -12.00
C LEU A 143 5.30 -1.39 -11.65
N SER A 144 6.17 -1.13 -10.66
CA SER A 144 6.42 0.20 -10.10
C SER A 144 5.14 0.88 -9.59
N ASP A 145 4.25 0.09 -8.99
CA ASP A 145 2.89 0.48 -8.67
C ASP A 145 2.51 0.27 -7.20
N GLN A 146 1.78 1.23 -6.63
CA GLN A 146 1.29 1.20 -5.24
C GLN A 146 -0.24 1.02 -5.22
N TRP A 147 -0.74 0.10 -4.39
CA TRP A 147 -2.19 -0.18 -4.32
C TRP A 147 -2.65 -0.69 -2.95
N MET A 148 -3.92 -0.47 -2.65
CA MET A 148 -4.58 -0.84 -1.39
C MET A 148 -6.04 -1.17 -1.71
N GLY A 149 -6.49 -2.38 -1.37
CA GLY A 149 -7.80 -2.90 -1.77
C GLY A 149 -7.97 -2.88 -3.29
N SER A 150 -9.00 -2.20 -3.79
CA SER A 150 -9.29 -2.07 -5.23
C SER A 150 -8.70 -0.84 -5.91
N GLN A 151 -7.94 -0.02 -5.18
CA GLN A 151 -7.52 1.30 -5.63
C GLN A 151 -6.01 1.47 -5.62
N LYS A 152 -5.54 2.38 -6.48
CA LYS A 152 -4.19 2.94 -6.37
C LYS A 152 -4.17 3.89 -5.19
N TRP A 153 -3.27 3.68 -4.24
CA TRP A 153 -3.05 4.66 -3.18
C TRP A 153 -1.89 5.57 -3.55
N LYS A 154 -1.93 6.79 -3.02
CA LYS A 154 -0.87 7.79 -3.14
C LYS A 154 -0.52 8.25 -1.74
N VAL A 155 0.75 8.58 -1.56
CA VAL A 155 1.18 9.25 -0.34
C VAL A 155 0.60 10.67 -0.36
N GLU A 156 -0.14 11.01 0.69
CA GLU A 156 -0.62 12.37 0.93
C GLU A 156 0.25 13.04 2.00
N GLY A 157 0.41 14.35 1.88
CA GLY A 157 1.20 15.15 2.80
C GLY A 157 0.36 16.25 3.41
N VAL A 158 0.47 16.44 4.71
CA VAL A 158 -0.15 17.55 5.46
C VAL A 158 0.96 18.51 5.89
N TRP A 159 0.70 19.81 5.73
CA TRP A 159 1.59 20.84 6.23
C TRP A 159 1.30 21.10 7.71
N THR A 160 2.35 21.11 8.53
CA THR A 160 2.23 21.33 9.99
C THR A 160 2.50 22.79 10.40
N GLY A 161 2.81 23.67 9.45
CA GLY A 161 3.37 25.00 9.72
C GLY A 161 4.90 25.03 9.63
N GLU A 162 5.57 23.90 9.90
CA GLU A 162 7.05 23.81 9.88
C GLU A 162 7.58 22.82 8.84
N LYS A 163 6.88 21.70 8.65
CA LYS A 163 7.27 20.64 7.72
C LYS A 163 6.06 19.93 7.13
N TRP A 164 6.26 19.34 5.95
CA TRP A 164 5.35 18.34 5.43
C TRP A 164 5.51 17.06 6.24
N ILE A 165 4.40 16.46 6.65
CA ILE A 165 4.34 15.13 7.23
C ILE A 165 3.47 14.23 6.35
N GLU A 166 3.78 12.94 6.33
CA GLU A 166 2.88 11.97 5.70
C GLU A 166 1.56 11.94 6.48
N LYS A 167 0.45 12.02 5.74
CA LYS A 167 -0.86 11.76 6.30
C LYS A 167 -0.97 10.24 6.44
N ASP A 168 -1.17 9.75 7.66
CA ASP A 168 -1.60 8.38 7.87
C ASP A 168 -3.01 8.24 7.29
N ALA A 169 -3.03 7.92 6.01
CA ALA A 169 -4.19 7.72 5.17
C ALA A 169 -4.68 6.29 5.25
#